data_AF-A0A954EGI2-F1
#
_entry.id   AF-A0A954EGI2-F1
#
_cell.length_a   1.000
_cell.length_b   1.000
_cell.length_c   1.000
_cell.angle_alpha   90.00
_cell.angle_beta   90.00
_cell.angle_gamma   90.00
#
_symmetry.space_group_name_H-M   'P 1'
#
loop_
_entity.id
_entity.type
_entity.pdbx_description
1 polymer ?
#
loop_
_entity_poly.entity_id
_entity_poly.type
_entity_poly.pdbx_seq_one_letter_code
_entity_poly.pdbx_strand_id
1 'polypeptide(L)' 'PIERLLKNLAGDIPPRMRREYLAPEVAYEKLKLMTGVDFGMDAKAWKAWIDEQQALGREFRISKDST' A
#
# COMPACT_ATOMS: atom_id res chain seq x y z
N PRO A 1 4.96 -5.44 2.44
CA PRO A 1 3.59 -5.61 3.00
C PRO A 1 2.70 -4.43 2.59
N ILE A 2 1.41 -4.69 2.32
CA ILE A 2 0.46 -3.65 1.88
C ILE A 2 0.32 -2.50 2.89
N GLU A 3 0.41 -2.82 4.19
CA GLU A 3 0.36 -1.84 5.28
C GLU A 3 1.49 -0.80 5.21
N ARG A 4 2.70 -1.21 4.81
CA ARG A 4 3.82 -0.27 4.64
C ARG A 4 3.60 0.67 3.47
N LEU A 5 2.98 0.19 2.39
CA LEU A 5 2.63 1.05 1.25
C LEU A 5 1.58 2.07 1.68
N LEU A 6 0.56 1.64 2.43
CA LEU A 6 -0.45 2.53 2.98
C LEU A 6 0.14 3.63 3.87
N LYS A 7 1.05 3.27 4.79
CA LYS A 7 1.77 4.24 5.64
C LYS A 7 2.61 5.24 4.83
N ASN A 8 3.24 4.79 3.74
CA ASN A 8 3.98 5.70 2.86
C ASN A 8 3.05 6.62 2.07
N LEU A 9 1.91 6.11 1.57
CA LEU A 9 0.91 6.92 0.89
C LEU A 9 0.31 7.99 1.81
N ALA A 10 0.07 7.65 3.08
CA ALA A 10 -0.40 8.59 4.10
C ALA A 10 0.68 9.59 4.55
N GLY A 11 1.95 9.39 4.20
CA GLY A 11 3.07 10.22 4.66
C GLY A 11 3.51 9.93 6.10
N ASP A 12 3.07 8.83 6.70
CA ASP A 12 3.38 8.46 8.09
C ASP A 12 4.84 8.01 8.27
N ILE A 13 5.49 7.58 7.19
CA ILE A 13 6.90 7.20 7.19
C ILE A 13 7.73 8.41 6.71
N PRO A 14 8.59 8.99 7.57
CA PRO A 14 9.39 10.14 7.17
C PRO A 14 10.60 9.72 6.31
N PRO A 15 11.12 10.61 5.43
CA PRO A 15 12.27 10.32 4.55
C PRO A 15 13.54 9.85 5.26
N ARG A 16 13.72 10.21 6.54
CA ARG A 16 14.86 9.74 7.36
C ARG A 16 14.88 8.22 7.55
N MET A 17 13.72 7.55 7.45
CA MET A 17 13.59 6.09 7.57
C MET A 17 13.88 5.41 6.22
N ARG A 18 15.11 5.57 5.71
CA ARG A 18 15.51 5.20 4.34
C ARG A 18 15.16 3.76 3.92
N ARG A 19 15.09 2.81 4.85
CA ARG A 19 14.75 1.40 4.56
C ARG A 19 13.25 1.17 4.33
N GLU A 20 12.41 2.05 4.84
CA GLU A 20 10.95 1.90 4.87
C GLU A 20 10.25 2.95 4.01
N TYR A 21 10.89 4.12 3.86
CA TYR A 21 10.40 5.24 3.09
C TYR A 21 10.30 4.92 1.60
N LEU A 22 9.14 5.24 1.05
CA LEU A 22 8.83 5.36 -0.36
C LEU A 22 8.11 6.68 -0.53
N ALA A 23 8.35 7.37 -1.65
CA ALA A 23 7.55 8.54 -1.99
C ALA A 23 6.06 8.12 -2.08
N PRO A 24 5.11 8.97 -1.64
CA PRO A 24 3.68 8.65 -1.67
C PRO A 24 3.20 8.16 -3.03
N GLU A 25 3.69 8.73 -4.13
CA GLU A 25 3.33 8.37 -5.50
C GLU A 25 3.79 6.95 -5.84
N VAL A 26 4.98 6.56 -5.38
CA VAL A 26 5.51 5.20 -5.56
C VAL A 26 4.69 4.20 -4.75
N ALA A 27 4.23 4.58 -3.56
CA ALA A 27 3.36 3.74 -2.75
C ALA A 27 1.99 3.54 -3.41
N TYR A 28 1.40 4.60 -3.96
CA TYR A 28 0.17 4.55 -4.75
C TYR A 28 0.29 3.63 -5.97
N GLU A 29 1.31 3.80 -6.81
CA GLU A 29 1.47 2.97 -8.02
C GLU A 29 1.62 1.48 -7.66
N LYS A 30 2.32 1.18 -6.55
CA LYS A 30 2.43 -0.20 -6.05
C LYS A 30 1.10 -0.74 -5.52
N LEU A 31 0.31 0.08 -4.81
CA LEU A 31 -1.02 -0.32 -4.32
C LEU A 31 -1.95 -0.64 -5.48
N LYS A 32 -1.97 0.23 -6.51
CA LYS A 32 -2.73 0.02 -7.73
C LYS A 32 -2.32 -1.25 -8.46
N LEU A 33 -1.02 -1.45 -8.67
CA LEU A 33 -0.48 -2.65 -9.32
C LEU A 33 -0.83 -3.93 -8.56
N MET A 34 -0.76 -3.92 -7.23
CA MET A 34 -1.00 -5.09 -6.39
C MET A 34 -2.47 -5.48 -6.29
N THR A 35 -3.38 -4.52 -6.36
CA THR A 35 -4.81 -4.72 -6.05
C THR A 35 -5.71 -4.63 -7.27
N GLY A 36 -5.26 -3.99 -8.35
CA GLY A 36 -6.07 -3.70 -9.53
C GLY A 36 -7.12 -2.60 -9.33
N VAL A 37 -7.17 -1.98 -8.15
CA VAL A 37 -8.12 -0.91 -7.80
C VAL A 37 -7.42 0.45 -7.84
N ASP A 38 -8.18 1.52 -8.08
CA ASP A 38 -7.66 2.88 -8.13
C ASP A 38 -8.54 3.82 -7.29
N PHE A 39 -7.96 4.32 -6.20
CA PHE A 39 -8.54 5.37 -5.35
C PHE A 39 -7.73 6.67 -5.43
N GLY A 40 -6.83 6.79 -6.41
CA GLY A 40 -5.83 7.84 -6.48
C GLY A 40 -4.94 7.89 -5.23
N MET A 41 -4.60 9.10 -4.81
CA MET A 41 -3.76 9.37 -3.65
C MET A 41 -4.52 9.38 -2.31
N ASP A 42 -5.80 8.97 -2.30
CA ASP A 42 -6.62 8.98 -1.08
C ASP A 42 -6.27 7.80 -0.16
N ALA A 43 -5.33 8.03 0.76
CA ALA A 43 -4.92 7.04 1.74
C ALA A 43 -6.08 6.51 2.61
N LYS A 44 -7.14 7.30 2.86
CA LYS A 44 -8.28 6.86 3.67
C LYS A 44 -9.16 5.88 2.90
N ALA A 45 -9.42 6.16 1.63
CA ALA A 45 -10.16 5.25 0.75
C ALA A 45 -9.42 3.91 0.60
N TRP A 46 -8.10 3.96 0.36
CA TRP A 46 -7.25 2.78 0.36
C TRP A 46 -7.33 1.99 1.67
N LYS A 47 -7.24 2.66 2.82
CA LYS A 47 -7.33 2.00 4.13
C LYS A 47 -8.67 1.30 4.32
N ALA A 48 -9.77 2.01 4.08
CA ALA A 48 -11.12 1.49 4.29
C ALA A 48 -11.36 0.23 3.44
N TRP A 49 -10.95 0.27 2.17
CA TRP A 49 -11.04 -0.88 1.29
C TRP A 49 -10.16 -2.04 1.78
N ILE A 50 -8.89 -1.79 2.12
CA ILE A 50 -7.98 -2.86 2.62
C ILE A 50 -8.54 -3.52 3.88
N ASP A 51 -9.05 -2.74 4.83
CA ASP A 51 -9.66 -3.26 6.05
C ASP A 51 -10.87 -4.17 5.73
N GLU A 52 -11.72 -3.77 4.78
CA GLU A 52 -12.84 -4.59 4.29
C GLU A 52 -12.34 -5.91 3.67
N GLN A 53 -11.32 -5.85 2.81
CA GLN A 53 -10.78 -7.04 2.16
C GLN A 53 -10.16 -8.02 3.17
N GLN A 54 -9.50 -7.50 4.21
CA GLN A 54 -8.97 -8.30 5.31
C GLN A 54 -10.09 -8.93 6.15
N ALA A 55 -11.17 -8.21 6.41
CA ALA A 55 -12.35 -8.74 7.10
C ALA A 55 -13.01 -9.88 6.31
N LEU A 56 -12.91 -9.85 4.98
CA LEU A 56 -13.34 -10.93 4.07
C LEU A 56 -12.34 -12.09 3.94
N GLY A 57 -11.22 -12.05 4.67
CA GLY A 57 -10.19 -13.10 4.66
C GLY A 57 -9.27 -13.09 3.43
N ARG A 58 -9.23 -11.99 2.67
CA ARG A 58 -8.36 -11.86 1.50
C ARG A 58 -6.95 -11.43 1.94
N GLU A 59 -5.94 -12.23 1.60
CA GLU A 59 -4.56 -11.90 1.89
C GLU A 59 -3.86 -11.21 0.71
N PHE A 60 -3.27 -10.04 0.96
CA PHE A 60 -2.41 -9.36 -0.01
C PHE A 60 -0.95 -9.76 0.21
N ARG A 61 -0.56 -10.91 -0.32
CA ARG A 61 0.86 -11.30 -0.37
C ARG A 61 1.52 -10.67 -1.58
N ILE A 62 2.68 -10.06 -1.37
CA ILE A 62 3.60 -9.74 -2.46
C ILE A 62 4.12 -11.08 -2.96
N SER A 63 3.76 -11.48 -4.17
CA SER A 63 4.32 -12.67 -4.82
C SER A 63 5.84 -12.51 -4.87
N LYS A 64 6.55 -13.41 -4.19
CA LYS A 64 7.99 -13.62 -4.37
C LYS A 64 8.18 -14.55 -5.56
N ASP A 65 7.80 -14.13 -6.76
CA ASP A 65 8.20 -14.84 -7.99
C ASP A 65 8.76 -13.83 -8.98
N SER A 66 10.05 -13.58 -8.82
CA SER A 66 10.98 -13.12 -9.86
C SER A 66 12.39 -13.32 -9.31
N THR A 67 12.82 -14.58 -9.20
CA THR A 67 14.15 -15.14 -9.51
C THR A 67 14.14 -16.62 -9.16
#